data_AF-A0A7C6NC52-F1
#
_entry.id   AF-A0A7C6NC52-F1
#
_cell.length_a   1.000
_cell.length_b   1.000
_cell.length_c   1.000
_cell.angle_alpha   90.00
_cell.angle_beta   90.00
_cell.angle_gamma   90.00
#
_symmetry.space_group_name_H-M   'P 1'
#
loop_
_entity.id
_entity.type
_entity.pdbx_description
1 polymer ?
#
loop_
_entity_poly.entity_id
_entity_poly.type
_entity_poly.pdbx_seq_one_letter_code
_entity_poly.pdbx_strand_id
1 'polypeptide(L)'
;MNRRIVQIIAAVVFNGHFTGFLRGTVYNGSLKKICVPVLNCTSCPGALGSCPLGLIQSSILFGNYQLLLLITGILLFLGGLLGRFICGWLCPFGFVQELLYKLPLPKYRPGRKLVKLNYLKYVVLVLFVFLFPALGLTYLSGSTFCKFLCPVETLEAYLPLMAVQPSLITTAGFLFKWKLILLAVFVVLAMIVFRPFCRYICPLGAVYGLFNRFSLLGLESDRKQCKMCGACQEQCELGIDVANKRGSPECIRCTQCFAGCQDELLKIKVGLNLNALNLKKKTDDSKNFKM
;
A
#
# COMPACT_ATOMS: atom_id res chain seq x y z
N MET A 1 17.83 4.66 12.72
CA MET A 1 17.79 3.80 11.51
C MET A 1 17.18 4.59 10.35
N ASN A 2 17.88 4.72 9.21
CA ASN A 2 17.39 5.49 8.07
C ASN A 2 16.36 4.68 7.27
N ARG A 3 15.12 5.19 7.14
CA ARG A 3 14.02 4.54 6.43
C ARG A 3 14.38 4.11 5.00
N ARG A 4 15.19 4.92 4.31
CA ARG A 4 15.59 4.62 2.91
C ARG A 4 16.45 3.37 2.81
N ILE A 5 17.33 3.15 3.79
CA ILE A 5 18.18 1.95 3.84
C ILE A 5 17.32 0.71 3.99
N VAL A 6 16.31 0.75 4.89
CA VAL A 6 15.37 -0.36 5.06
C VAL A 6 14.58 -0.65 3.79
N GLN A 7 14.10 0.39 3.10
CA GLN A 7 13.39 0.24 1.83
C GLN A 7 14.26 -0.38 0.73
N ILE A 8 15.53 0.02 0.62
CA ILE A 8 16.48 -0.53 -0.35
C ILE A 8 16.76 -2.01 -0.05
N ILE A 9 17.05 -2.33 1.22
CA ILE A 9 17.28 -3.72 1.65
C ILE A 9 16.04 -4.56 1.34
N ALA A 10 14.85 -4.10 1.68
CA ALA A 10 13.60 -4.81 1.38
C ALA A 10 13.39 -5.02 -0.12
N ALA A 11 13.68 -4.01 -0.95
CA ALA A 11 13.60 -4.12 -2.40
C ALA A 11 14.55 -5.20 -2.95
N VAL A 12 15.80 -5.23 -2.48
CA VAL A 12 16.79 -6.24 -2.87
C VAL A 12 16.40 -7.63 -2.36
N VAL A 13 15.91 -7.75 -1.12
CA VAL A 13 15.49 -9.03 -0.56
C VAL A 13 14.28 -9.60 -1.30
N PHE A 14 13.31 -8.78 -1.70
CA PHE A 14 12.12 -9.27 -2.40
C PHE A 14 12.32 -9.46 -3.91
N ASN A 15 13.23 -8.72 -4.53
CA ASN A 15 13.46 -8.71 -5.99
C ASN A 15 14.91 -9.04 -6.40
N GLY A 16 15.68 -9.72 -5.54
CA GLY A 16 17.12 -9.95 -5.72
C GLY A 16 17.49 -11.01 -6.77
N HIS A 17 16.55 -11.58 -7.52
CA HIS A 17 16.87 -12.54 -8.58
C HIS A 17 17.33 -11.84 -9.87
N PHE A 18 18.50 -11.21 -9.83
CA PHE A 18 19.03 -10.41 -10.95
C PHE A 18 19.21 -11.20 -12.25
N THR A 19 19.53 -12.50 -12.16
CA THR A 19 19.64 -13.38 -13.33
C THR A 19 18.34 -13.52 -14.10
N GLY A 20 17.19 -13.37 -13.44
CA GLY A 20 15.88 -13.39 -14.09
C GLY A 20 15.70 -12.21 -15.03
N PHE A 21 16.16 -11.02 -14.67
CA PHE A 21 16.10 -9.85 -15.53
C PHE A 21 16.99 -9.99 -16.77
N LEU A 22 18.15 -10.63 -16.65
CA LEU A 22 19.07 -10.84 -17.77
C LEU A 22 18.56 -11.91 -18.75
N ARG A 23 17.93 -12.98 -18.24
CA ARG A 23 17.46 -14.11 -19.06
C ARG A 23 16.00 -14.00 -19.49
N GLY A 24 15.25 -13.05 -18.95
CA GLY A 24 13.82 -12.93 -19.19
C GLY A 24 13.02 -14.11 -18.63
N THR A 25 13.49 -14.76 -17.56
CA THR A 25 12.85 -15.94 -16.96
C THR A 25 12.34 -15.64 -15.56
N VAL A 26 11.11 -16.08 -15.26
CA VAL A 26 10.54 -15.96 -13.92
C VAL A 26 11.17 -16.98 -12.96
N TYR A 27 11.53 -16.52 -11.77
CA TYR A 27 12.03 -17.40 -10.72
C TYR A 27 10.95 -18.37 -10.21
N ASN A 28 11.22 -19.67 -10.31
CA ASN A 28 10.32 -20.76 -9.89
C ASN A 28 10.84 -21.56 -8.68
N GLY A 29 11.87 -21.10 -7.99
CA GLY A 29 12.44 -21.81 -6.83
C GLY A 29 11.59 -21.72 -5.56
N SER A 30 12.02 -22.42 -4.50
CA SER A 30 11.25 -22.59 -3.26
C SER A 30 10.85 -21.29 -2.56
N LEU A 31 11.67 -20.23 -2.67
CA LEU A 31 11.36 -18.92 -2.08
C LEU A 31 10.08 -18.29 -2.67
N LYS A 32 9.70 -18.66 -3.90
CA LYS A 32 8.49 -18.15 -4.56
C LYS A 32 7.21 -18.57 -3.85
N LYS A 33 7.26 -19.66 -3.07
CA LYS A 33 6.16 -20.14 -2.22
C LYS A 33 5.90 -19.22 -1.03
N ILE A 34 6.86 -18.35 -0.66
CA ILE A 34 6.72 -17.43 0.45
C ILE A 34 5.94 -16.19 -0.01
N CYS A 35 4.83 -15.92 0.66
CA CYS A 35 4.06 -14.70 0.48
C CYS A 35 4.74 -13.54 1.21
N VAL A 36 5.15 -12.51 0.47
CA VAL A 36 5.72 -11.29 1.07
C VAL A 36 4.58 -10.31 1.39
N PRO A 37 4.61 -9.57 2.52
CA PRO A 37 3.48 -8.74 2.95
C PRO A 37 3.38 -7.40 2.20
N VAL A 38 3.82 -7.36 0.96
CA VAL A 38 3.92 -6.15 0.14
C VAL A 38 3.45 -6.47 -1.28
N LEU A 39 3.26 -5.42 -2.08
CA LEU A 39 2.98 -5.60 -3.50
C LEU A 39 4.28 -6.04 -4.20
N ASN A 40 4.35 -7.31 -4.62
CA ASN A 40 5.53 -7.92 -5.24
C ASN A 40 5.08 -8.82 -6.39
N CYS A 41 5.24 -8.41 -7.64
CA CYS A 41 4.61 -9.12 -8.76
C CYS A 41 5.14 -10.56 -8.88
N THR A 42 4.24 -11.56 -8.89
CA THR A 42 4.64 -12.97 -9.05
C THR A 42 5.26 -13.23 -10.42
N SER A 43 4.84 -12.51 -11.46
CA SER A 43 5.39 -12.61 -12.81
C SER A 43 6.67 -11.81 -13.02
N CYS A 44 7.15 -11.06 -12.03
CA CYS A 44 8.41 -10.33 -12.13
C CYS A 44 9.59 -11.32 -12.20
N PRO A 45 10.49 -11.19 -13.19
CA PRO A 45 11.70 -12.01 -13.29
C PRO A 45 12.58 -11.95 -12.04
N GLY A 46 12.66 -10.78 -11.41
CA GLY A 46 13.45 -10.57 -10.20
C GLY A 46 12.80 -11.04 -8.90
N ALA A 47 11.48 -11.27 -8.88
CA ALA A 47 10.76 -11.49 -7.64
C ALA A 47 11.04 -12.87 -7.02
N LEU A 48 11.64 -12.87 -5.84
CA LEU A 48 11.92 -14.07 -5.04
C LEU A 48 10.67 -14.58 -4.32
N GLY A 49 9.78 -13.69 -3.89
CA GLY A 49 8.52 -14.03 -3.20
C GLY A 49 7.27 -13.76 -4.05
N SER A 50 6.10 -14.18 -3.54
CA SER A 50 4.80 -14.03 -4.22
C SER A 50 3.95 -12.88 -3.69
N CYS A 51 3.13 -12.31 -4.58
CA CYS A 51 2.16 -11.28 -4.23
C CYS A 51 0.98 -11.85 -3.42
N PRO A 52 0.62 -11.26 -2.27
CA PRO A 52 -0.53 -11.69 -1.50
C PRO A 52 -1.84 -11.53 -2.28
N LEU A 53 -2.00 -10.45 -3.05
CA LEU A 53 -3.21 -10.22 -3.85
C LEU A 53 -3.35 -11.24 -4.96
N GLY A 54 -2.26 -11.54 -5.67
CA GLY A 54 -2.25 -12.55 -6.72
C GLY A 54 -2.61 -13.93 -6.17
N LEU A 55 -2.02 -14.28 -5.02
CA LEU A 55 -2.32 -15.54 -4.35
C LEU A 55 -3.78 -15.62 -3.87
N ILE A 56 -4.30 -14.59 -3.19
CA ILE A 56 -5.72 -14.52 -2.78
C ILE A 56 -6.65 -14.74 -3.98
N GLN A 57 -6.42 -14.03 -5.08
CA GLN A 57 -7.26 -14.14 -6.27
C GLN A 57 -7.16 -15.52 -6.92
N SER A 58 -5.96 -16.12 -6.96
CA SER A 58 -5.79 -17.49 -7.45
C SER A 58 -6.48 -18.51 -6.55
N SER A 59 -6.42 -18.33 -5.22
CA SER A 59 -7.08 -19.20 -4.26
C SER A 59 -8.59 -19.16 -4.38
N ILE A 60 -9.18 -17.98 -4.64
CA ILE A 60 -10.61 -17.84 -4.91
C ILE A 60 -10.98 -18.55 -6.21
N LEU A 61 -10.19 -18.34 -7.28
CA LEU A 61 -10.49 -18.90 -8.60
C LEU A 61 -10.40 -20.43 -8.64
N PHE A 62 -9.40 -21.01 -7.99
CA PHE A 62 -9.18 -22.46 -7.94
C PHE A 62 -9.85 -23.14 -6.73
N GLY A 63 -10.62 -22.41 -5.91
CA GLY A 63 -11.31 -22.96 -4.74
C GLY A 63 -10.38 -23.46 -3.63
N ASN A 64 -9.13 -22.98 -3.55
CA ASN A 64 -8.19 -23.36 -2.50
C ASN A 64 -8.40 -22.51 -1.24
N TYR A 65 -9.41 -22.85 -0.45
CA TYR A 65 -9.78 -22.10 0.76
C TYR A 65 -8.71 -22.12 1.86
N GLN A 66 -7.93 -23.20 1.96
CA GLN A 66 -6.83 -23.30 2.95
C GLN A 66 -5.77 -22.23 2.70
N LEU A 67 -5.34 -22.08 1.44
CA LEU A 67 -4.37 -21.07 1.05
C LEU A 67 -4.95 -19.65 1.20
N LEU A 68 -6.22 -19.46 0.85
CA LEU A 68 -6.92 -18.18 1.03
C LEU A 68 -6.93 -17.73 2.50
N LEU A 69 -7.32 -18.63 3.42
CA LEU A 69 -7.36 -18.36 4.86
C LEU A 69 -5.97 -18.09 5.43
N LEU A 70 -4.96 -18.87 5.01
CA LEU A 70 -3.58 -18.67 5.44
C LEU A 70 -3.05 -17.29 5.05
N ILE A 71 -3.17 -16.90 3.78
CA ILE A 71 -2.65 -15.61 3.29
C ILE A 71 -3.41 -14.45 3.92
N THR A 72 -4.74 -14.54 3.93
CA THR A 72 -5.58 -13.51 4.54
C THR A 72 -5.24 -13.38 6.02
N GLY A 73 -5.13 -14.50 6.75
CA GLY A 73 -4.71 -14.54 8.14
C GLY A 73 -3.36 -13.85 8.39
N ILE A 74 -2.35 -14.12 7.56
CA ILE A 74 -1.03 -13.46 7.64
C ILE A 74 -1.17 -11.94 7.41
N LEU A 75 -1.97 -11.50 6.43
CA LEU A 75 -2.19 -10.07 6.18
C LEU A 75 -2.91 -9.38 7.34
N LEU A 76 -3.95 -10.02 7.90
CA LEU A 76 -4.70 -9.48 9.04
C LEU A 76 -3.82 -9.43 10.29
N PHE A 77 -3.03 -10.48 10.54
CA PHE A 77 -2.08 -10.54 11.64
C PHE A 77 -1.04 -9.42 11.53
N LEU A 78 -0.35 -9.33 10.40
CA LEU A 78 0.66 -8.28 10.17
C LEU A 78 0.05 -6.87 10.15
N GLY A 79 -1.18 -6.73 9.65
CA GLY A 79 -1.95 -5.49 9.73
C GLY A 79 -2.25 -5.10 11.18
N GLY A 80 -2.71 -6.05 12.01
CA GLY A 80 -2.94 -5.85 13.43
C GLY A 80 -1.66 -5.55 14.23
N LEU A 81 -0.50 -6.06 13.81
CA LEU A 81 0.76 -5.72 14.47
C LEU A 81 1.27 -4.34 14.03
N LEU A 82 1.38 -4.12 12.72
CA LEU A 82 2.19 -3.06 12.14
C LEU A 82 1.37 -2.02 11.35
N GLY A 83 0.11 -2.30 11.01
CA GLY A 83 -0.72 -1.45 10.16
C GLY A 83 -0.03 -1.15 8.83
N ARG A 84 -0.14 0.10 8.36
CA ARG A 84 0.53 0.59 7.15
C ARG A 84 2.03 0.86 7.28
N PHE A 85 2.65 0.53 8.42
CA PHE A 85 4.11 0.59 8.54
C PHE A 85 4.79 -0.24 7.43
N ILE A 86 4.23 -1.41 7.11
CA ILE A 86 4.74 -2.30 6.05
C ILE A 86 4.75 -1.58 4.70
N CYS A 87 3.68 -0.87 4.35
CA CYS A 87 3.62 -0.04 3.15
C CYS A 87 4.68 1.07 3.15
N GLY A 88 4.94 1.68 4.31
CA GLY A 88 5.90 2.78 4.47
C GLY A 88 7.36 2.33 4.36
N TRP A 89 7.70 1.19 4.94
CA TRP A 89 9.08 0.78 5.20
C TRP A 89 9.56 -0.41 4.36
N LEU A 90 8.67 -1.33 3.97
CA LEU A 90 9.06 -2.57 3.30
C LEU A 90 8.64 -2.64 1.83
N CYS A 91 7.58 -1.92 1.43
CA CYS A 91 7.02 -2.04 0.08
C CYS A 91 7.92 -1.37 -0.99
N PRO A 92 8.50 -2.12 -1.95
CA PRO A 92 9.37 -1.57 -2.99
C PRO A 92 8.64 -0.59 -3.90
N PHE A 93 7.39 -0.89 -4.28
CA PHE A 93 6.59 0.02 -5.10
C PHE A 93 6.21 1.31 -4.38
N GLY A 94 6.08 1.26 -3.05
CA GLY A 94 5.92 2.46 -2.22
C GLY A 94 7.18 3.33 -2.26
N PHE A 95 8.35 2.70 -2.20
CA PHE A 95 9.64 3.38 -2.31
C PHE A 95 9.86 4.03 -3.67
N VAL A 96 9.51 3.36 -4.78
CA VAL A 96 9.58 3.94 -6.13
C VAL A 96 8.73 5.21 -6.23
N GLN A 97 7.51 5.21 -5.71
CA GLN A 97 6.67 6.41 -5.70
C GLN A 97 7.27 7.55 -4.84
N GLU A 98 7.93 7.24 -3.72
CA GLU A 98 8.64 8.26 -2.94
C GLU A 98 9.86 8.82 -3.69
N LEU A 99 10.54 8.00 -4.48
CA LEU A 99 11.66 8.45 -5.29
C LEU A 99 11.18 9.37 -6.42
N LEU A 100 10.11 9.00 -7.12
CA LEU A 100 9.48 9.85 -8.15
C LEU A 100 9.00 11.18 -7.57
N TYR A 101 8.44 11.18 -6.36
CA TYR A 101 8.00 12.40 -5.68
C TYR A 101 9.15 13.36 -5.31
N LYS A 102 10.43 12.93 -5.35
CA LYS A 102 11.56 13.86 -5.11
C LYS A 102 11.96 14.70 -6.31
N LEU A 103 11.45 14.38 -7.51
CA LEU A 103 11.74 15.19 -8.69
C LEU A 103 11.28 16.64 -8.47
N PRO A 104 12.03 17.67 -8.91
CA PRO A 104 11.73 19.07 -8.63
C PRO A 104 10.57 19.61 -9.49
N LEU A 105 9.38 19.03 -9.32
CA LEU A 105 8.15 19.42 -9.99
C LEU A 105 7.19 20.10 -9.01
N PRO A 106 6.26 20.96 -9.47
CA PRO A 106 5.25 21.56 -8.61
C PRO A 106 4.47 20.50 -7.84
N LYS A 107 4.55 20.53 -6.51
CA LYS A 107 3.95 19.52 -5.65
C LYS A 107 2.51 19.87 -5.35
N TYR A 108 1.63 18.89 -5.51
CA TYR A 108 0.21 19.06 -5.23
C TYR A 108 -0.19 18.32 -3.97
N ARG A 109 -0.75 19.05 -3.01
CA ARG A 109 -1.36 18.50 -1.79
C ARG A 109 -2.87 18.36 -1.99
N PRO A 110 -3.43 17.14 -2.02
CA PRO A 110 -4.85 16.95 -2.31
C PRO A 110 -5.77 17.59 -1.27
N GLY A 111 -6.70 18.43 -1.73
CA GLY A 111 -7.73 19.05 -0.87
C GLY A 111 -8.84 18.07 -0.42
N ARG A 112 -9.82 18.58 0.34
CA ARG A 112 -10.88 17.76 0.98
C ARG A 112 -11.64 16.83 0.02
N LYS A 113 -11.95 17.27 -1.21
CA LYS A 113 -12.67 16.45 -2.21
C LYS A 113 -11.83 15.24 -2.66
N LEU A 114 -10.57 15.46 -3.01
CA LEU A 114 -9.66 14.38 -3.43
C LEU A 114 -9.30 13.44 -2.28
N VAL A 115 -9.30 13.92 -1.03
CA VAL A 115 -9.18 13.04 0.15
C VAL A 115 -10.31 12.01 0.21
N LYS A 116 -11.53 12.31 -0.28
CA LYS A 116 -12.61 11.31 -0.37
C LYS A 116 -12.30 10.20 -1.36
N LEU A 117 -11.46 10.43 -2.38
CA LEU A 117 -11.01 9.36 -3.28
C LEU A 117 -10.17 8.31 -2.56
N ASN A 118 -9.68 8.57 -1.34
CA ASN A 118 -9.03 7.56 -0.52
C ASN A 118 -9.94 6.35 -0.25
N TYR A 119 -11.27 6.47 -0.43
CA TYR A 119 -12.19 5.35 -0.28
C TYR A 119 -12.22 4.41 -1.51
N LEU A 120 -11.72 4.86 -2.66
CA LEU A 120 -11.73 4.08 -3.91
C LEU A 120 -10.96 2.76 -3.77
N LYS A 121 -9.87 2.71 -3.00
CA LYS A 121 -9.12 1.47 -2.75
C LYS A 121 -9.95 0.38 -2.05
N TYR A 122 -10.97 0.73 -1.27
CA TYR A 122 -11.88 -0.25 -0.67
C TYR A 122 -12.86 -0.79 -1.71
N VAL A 123 -13.32 0.07 -2.63
CA VAL A 123 -14.11 -0.36 -3.79
C VAL A 123 -13.29 -1.31 -4.67
N VAL A 124 -12.03 -0.96 -4.95
CA VAL A 124 -11.11 -1.83 -5.70
C VAL A 124 -10.86 -3.15 -4.97
N LEU A 125 -10.64 -3.11 -3.66
CA LEU A 125 -10.50 -4.32 -2.84
C LEU A 125 -11.72 -5.24 -2.99
N VAL A 126 -12.94 -4.73 -2.77
CA VAL A 126 -14.15 -5.56 -2.83
C VAL A 126 -14.40 -6.07 -4.27
N LEU A 127 -14.37 -5.19 -5.26
CA LEU A 127 -14.74 -5.54 -6.63
C LEU A 127 -13.67 -6.38 -7.33
N PHE A 128 -12.41 -5.94 -7.34
CA PHE A 128 -11.36 -6.57 -8.16
C PHE A 128 -10.63 -7.71 -7.45
N VAL A 129 -10.59 -7.73 -6.12
CA VAL A 129 -9.90 -8.80 -5.37
C VAL A 129 -10.87 -9.92 -4.97
N PHE A 130 -12.12 -9.61 -4.61
CA PHE A 130 -13.08 -10.62 -4.15
C PHE A 130 -14.20 -10.90 -5.16
N LEU A 131 -14.99 -9.89 -5.55
CA LEU A 131 -16.22 -10.10 -6.32
C LEU A 131 -15.96 -10.66 -7.73
N PHE A 132 -15.11 -10.01 -8.53
CA PHE A 132 -14.88 -10.44 -9.92
C PHE A 132 -14.23 -11.83 -10.04
N PRO A 133 -13.24 -12.20 -9.20
CA PRO A 133 -12.77 -13.58 -9.14
C PRO A 133 -13.86 -14.57 -8.71
N ALA A 134 -14.68 -14.22 -7.71
CA ALA A 134 -15.75 -15.11 -7.22
C ALA A 134 -16.86 -15.35 -8.25
N LEU A 135 -17.18 -14.35 -9.09
CA LEU A 135 -18.14 -14.48 -10.19
C LEU A 135 -17.58 -15.25 -11.39
N GLY A 136 -16.33 -15.70 -11.35
CA GLY A 136 -15.72 -16.45 -12.46
C GLY A 136 -15.51 -15.64 -13.73
N LEU A 137 -15.71 -14.31 -13.70
CA LEU A 137 -15.59 -13.41 -14.87
C LEU A 137 -14.17 -13.39 -15.49
N THR A 138 -13.22 -14.10 -14.89
CA THR A 138 -11.81 -14.16 -15.31
C THR A 138 -11.24 -15.57 -15.41
N TYR A 139 -12.09 -16.62 -15.47
CA TYR A 139 -11.71 -18.05 -15.57
C TYR A 139 -10.61 -18.36 -16.60
N LEU A 140 -10.48 -17.54 -17.66
CA LEU A 140 -9.52 -17.75 -18.75
C LEU A 140 -8.20 -16.94 -18.64
N SER A 141 -7.99 -16.05 -17.65
CA SER A 141 -6.85 -15.11 -17.74
C SER A 141 -6.26 -14.57 -16.43
N GLY A 142 -6.41 -15.29 -15.32
CA GLY A 142 -5.67 -15.02 -14.07
C GLY A 142 -6.26 -13.89 -13.21
N SER A 143 -5.44 -13.33 -12.32
CA SER A 143 -5.87 -12.38 -11.29
C SER A 143 -6.39 -11.04 -11.86
N THR A 144 -7.66 -10.71 -11.63
CA THR A 144 -8.37 -9.52 -12.17
C THR A 144 -7.68 -8.18 -11.84
N PHE A 145 -7.43 -7.90 -10.56
CA PHE A 145 -6.66 -6.72 -10.14
C PHE A 145 -5.31 -6.58 -10.86
N CYS A 146 -4.51 -7.64 -10.92
CA CYS A 146 -3.21 -7.58 -11.61
C CYS A 146 -3.39 -7.25 -13.09
N LYS A 147 -4.31 -7.97 -13.75
CA LYS A 147 -4.60 -7.82 -15.18
C LYS A 147 -5.06 -6.42 -15.59
N PHE A 148 -5.84 -5.73 -14.75
CA PHE A 148 -6.48 -4.47 -15.17
C PHE A 148 -5.98 -3.21 -14.47
N LEU A 149 -5.54 -3.30 -13.21
CA LEU A 149 -5.31 -2.13 -12.35
C LEU A 149 -3.90 -2.05 -11.75
N CYS A 150 -3.08 -3.11 -11.83
CA CYS A 150 -1.80 -3.15 -11.14
C CYS A 150 -0.66 -2.56 -12.01
N PRO A 151 -0.12 -1.38 -11.67
CA PRO A 151 1.03 -0.82 -12.38
C PRO A 151 2.32 -1.61 -12.13
N VAL A 152 2.41 -2.33 -11.01
CA VAL A 152 3.61 -3.09 -10.61
C VAL A 152 3.89 -4.23 -11.58
N GLU A 153 2.85 -4.92 -12.05
CA GLU A 153 3.02 -5.98 -13.04
C GLU A 153 3.63 -5.44 -14.33
N THR A 154 3.19 -4.27 -14.78
CA THR A 154 3.71 -3.61 -15.99
C THR A 154 5.16 -3.17 -15.81
N LEU A 155 5.46 -2.57 -14.65
CA LEU A 155 6.78 -2.03 -14.33
C LEU A 155 7.84 -3.13 -14.11
N GLU A 156 7.51 -4.14 -13.30
CA GLU A 156 8.47 -5.14 -12.83
C GLU A 156 8.52 -6.39 -13.71
N ALA A 157 7.43 -6.74 -14.41
CA ALA A 157 7.38 -7.93 -15.25
C ALA A 157 7.42 -7.59 -16.73
N TYR A 158 6.41 -6.88 -17.25
CA TYR A 158 6.26 -6.71 -18.70
C TYR A 158 7.39 -5.91 -19.33
N LEU A 159 7.77 -4.75 -18.76
CA LEU A 159 8.82 -3.91 -19.35
C LEU A 159 10.18 -4.65 -19.44
N PRO A 160 10.70 -5.30 -18.38
CA PRO A 160 11.95 -6.05 -18.49
C PRO A 160 11.85 -7.25 -19.42
N LEU A 161 10.75 -8.01 -19.38
CA LEU A 161 10.56 -9.16 -20.25
C LEU A 161 10.56 -8.77 -21.74
N MET A 162 9.91 -7.66 -22.08
CA MET A 162 9.87 -7.17 -23.46
C MET A 162 11.20 -6.56 -23.92
N ALA A 163 11.96 -5.96 -23.01
CA ALA A 163 13.30 -5.48 -23.32
C ALA A 163 14.25 -6.61 -23.73
N VAL A 164 14.06 -7.80 -23.16
CA VAL A 164 14.86 -9.00 -23.47
C VAL A 164 14.26 -9.81 -24.62
N GLN A 165 12.93 -9.83 -24.76
CA GLN A 165 12.21 -10.60 -25.78
C GLN A 165 11.26 -9.69 -26.59
N PRO A 166 11.76 -9.02 -27.64
CA PRO A 166 10.98 -8.06 -28.43
C PRO A 166 9.76 -8.67 -29.15
N SER A 167 9.75 -9.99 -29.38
CA SER A 167 8.65 -10.73 -30.00
C SER A 167 7.32 -10.63 -29.23
N LEU A 168 7.36 -10.30 -27.94
CA LEU A 168 6.17 -10.07 -27.12
C LEU A 168 5.46 -8.75 -27.47
N ILE A 169 6.18 -7.78 -28.05
CA ILE A 169 5.63 -6.46 -28.43
C ILE A 169 4.74 -6.60 -29.67
N THR A 170 5.07 -7.49 -30.60
CA THR A 170 4.26 -7.71 -31.82
C THR A 170 2.91 -8.37 -31.54
N THR A 171 2.77 -9.04 -30.39
CA THR A 171 1.50 -9.61 -29.89
C THR A 171 0.78 -8.66 -28.91
N ALA A 172 1.24 -7.41 -28.79
CA ALA A 172 0.70 -6.45 -27.84
C ALA A 172 -0.73 -6.03 -28.19
N GLY A 173 -1.70 -6.72 -27.61
CA GLY A 173 -3.12 -6.39 -27.72
C GLY A 173 -3.53 -5.12 -26.95
N PHE A 174 -4.81 -4.78 -27.04
CA PHE A 174 -5.43 -3.63 -26.36
C PHE A 174 -5.11 -3.56 -24.85
N LEU A 175 -5.14 -4.70 -24.16
CA LEU A 175 -4.87 -4.80 -22.72
C LEU A 175 -3.46 -4.32 -22.35
N PHE A 176 -2.47 -4.56 -23.21
CA PHE A 176 -1.10 -4.11 -22.97
C PHE A 176 -0.99 -2.59 -23.09
N LYS A 177 -1.57 -2.00 -24.14
CA LYS A 177 -1.63 -0.54 -24.30
C LYS A 177 -2.31 0.12 -23.11
N TRP A 178 -3.43 -0.44 -22.65
CA TRP A 178 -4.12 0.02 -21.45
C TRP A 178 -3.22 0.00 -20.20
N LYS A 179 -2.50 -1.10 -19.97
CA LYS A 179 -1.55 -1.24 -18.85
C LYS A 179 -0.43 -0.20 -18.89
N LEU A 180 0.14 0.07 -20.07
CA LEU A 180 1.16 1.10 -20.26
C LEU A 180 0.62 2.50 -19.96
N ILE A 181 -0.59 2.82 -20.44
CA ILE A 181 -1.24 4.11 -20.15
C ILE A 181 -1.45 4.25 -18.64
N LEU A 182 -1.96 3.21 -17.99
CA LEU A 182 -2.18 3.19 -16.54
C LEU A 182 -0.87 3.40 -15.78
N LEU A 183 0.21 2.72 -16.17
CA LEU A 183 1.54 2.92 -15.58
C LEU A 183 2.02 4.36 -15.77
N ALA A 184 1.94 4.91 -16.98
CA ALA A 184 2.34 6.28 -17.29
C ALA A 184 1.58 7.30 -16.43
N VAL A 185 0.26 7.14 -16.31
CA VAL A 185 -0.59 7.99 -15.45
C VAL A 185 -0.11 7.94 -14.00
N PHE A 186 0.13 6.75 -13.43
CA PHE A 186 0.59 6.65 -12.06
C PHE A 186 2.00 7.19 -11.85
N VAL A 187 2.89 7.02 -12.82
CA VAL A 187 4.24 7.59 -12.77
C VAL A 187 4.16 9.10 -12.71
N VAL A 188 3.43 9.74 -13.63
CA VAL A 188 3.23 11.20 -13.65
C VAL A 188 2.57 11.67 -12.35
N LEU A 189 1.50 11.01 -11.91
CA LEU A 189 0.84 11.34 -10.65
C LEU A 189 1.78 11.20 -9.44
N ALA A 190 2.67 10.20 -9.41
CA ALA A 190 3.59 9.99 -8.30
C ALA A 190 4.69 11.05 -8.23
N MET A 191 4.99 11.73 -9.35
CA MET A 191 5.88 12.87 -9.36
C MET A 191 5.26 14.12 -8.72
N ILE A 192 3.94 14.27 -8.78
CA ILE A 192 3.21 15.48 -8.37
C ILE A 192 2.55 15.29 -6.99
N VAL A 193 2.01 14.09 -6.73
CA VAL A 193 1.27 13.72 -5.53
C VAL A 193 2.02 12.62 -4.78
N PHE A 194 2.07 12.70 -3.46
CA PHE A 194 2.77 11.71 -2.65
C PHE A 194 2.00 10.36 -2.62
N ARG A 195 2.63 9.30 -3.15
CA ARG A 195 2.14 7.90 -3.16
C ARG A 195 0.68 7.73 -3.64
N PRO A 196 0.33 8.19 -4.85
CA PRO A 196 -1.07 8.24 -5.32
C PRO A 196 -1.70 6.84 -5.43
N PHE A 197 -0.94 5.85 -5.90
CA PHE A 197 -1.48 4.50 -6.05
C PHE A 197 -1.79 3.87 -4.69
N CYS A 198 -0.87 3.96 -3.73
CA CYS A 198 -1.06 3.44 -2.37
C CYS A 198 -2.22 4.13 -1.63
N ARG A 199 -2.45 5.41 -1.94
CA ARG A 199 -3.49 6.23 -1.35
C ARG A 199 -4.88 5.93 -1.90
N TYR A 200 -5.00 5.80 -3.23
CA TYR A 200 -6.30 5.77 -3.91
C TYR A 200 -6.75 4.41 -4.40
N ILE A 201 -5.83 3.51 -4.81
CA ILE A 201 -6.21 2.31 -5.58
C ILE A 201 -5.70 1.00 -4.97
N CYS A 202 -4.57 1.02 -4.26
CA CYS A 202 -3.93 -0.19 -3.74
C CYS A 202 -4.80 -0.97 -2.72
N PRO A 203 -5.20 -2.22 -3.00
CA PRO A 203 -5.98 -3.04 -2.08
C PRO A 203 -5.23 -3.40 -0.80
N LEU A 204 -3.91 -3.66 -0.87
CA LEU A 204 -3.09 -3.89 0.33
C LEU A 204 -3.05 -2.65 1.23
N GLY A 205 -2.99 -1.46 0.61
CA GLY A 205 -3.14 -0.21 1.36
C GLY A 205 -4.50 -0.15 2.06
N ALA A 206 -5.58 -0.65 1.45
CA ALA A 206 -6.91 -0.67 2.06
C ALA A 206 -6.93 -1.59 3.29
N VAL A 207 -6.44 -2.82 3.16
CA VAL A 207 -6.33 -3.80 4.25
C VAL A 207 -5.51 -3.24 5.40
N TYR A 208 -4.24 -2.87 5.16
CA TYR A 208 -3.38 -2.35 6.23
C TYR A 208 -3.84 -1.00 6.79
N GLY A 209 -4.50 -0.18 5.97
CA GLY A 209 -5.08 1.09 6.40
C GLY A 209 -6.23 0.91 7.39
N LEU A 210 -7.05 -0.12 7.21
CA LEU A 210 -8.13 -0.45 8.15
C LEU A 210 -7.57 -0.77 9.54
N PHE A 211 -6.41 -1.44 9.60
CA PHE A 211 -5.77 -1.81 10.86
C PHE A 211 -4.99 -0.68 11.53
N ASN A 212 -4.75 0.46 10.89
CA ASN A 212 -3.98 1.56 11.50
C ASN A 212 -4.58 2.08 12.82
N ARG A 213 -5.90 1.96 12.99
CA ARG A 213 -6.59 2.36 14.23
C ARG A 213 -6.39 1.34 15.36
N PHE A 214 -6.27 0.06 15.01
CA PHE A 214 -6.27 -1.06 15.95
C PHE A 214 -4.88 -1.65 16.18
N SER A 215 -3.90 -1.29 15.36
CA SER A 215 -2.63 -1.97 15.41
C SER A 215 -1.83 -1.67 16.67
N LEU A 216 -1.00 -2.62 17.09
CA LEU A 216 -0.12 -2.47 18.25
C LEU A 216 0.87 -1.32 18.10
N LEU A 217 1.49 -1.21 16.93
CA LEU A 217 2.29 -0.04 16.62
C LEU A 217 1.36 1.15 16.37
N GLY A 218 1.66 2.33 16.90
CA GLY A 218 0.80 3.50 16.76
C GLY A 218 1.55 4.82 16.93
N LEU A 219 0.85 5.92 16.71
CA LEU A 219 1.33 7.25 17.03
C LEU A 219 0.54 7.79 18.21
N GLU A 220 1.25 8.33 19.19
CA GLU A 220 0.70 9.00 20.35
C GLU A 220 1.18 10.44 20.39
N SER A 221 0.31 11.32 20.91
CA SER A 221 0.61 12.73 21.07
C SER A 221 0.00 13.20 22.38
N ASP A 222 0.77 13.91 23.19
CA ASP A 222 0.23 14.57 24.38
C ASP A 222 -0.62 15.78 23.96
N ARG A 223 -1.94 15.60 23.96
CA ARG A 223 -2.88 16.65 23.57
C ARG A 223 -2.98 17.78 24.58
N LYS A 224 -2.67 17.53 25.86
CA LYS A 224 -2.78 18.56 26.89
C LYS A 224 -1.71 19.63 26.69
N GLN A 225 -0.55 19.21 26.19
CA GLN A 225 0.59 20.08 25.95
C GLN A 225 0.67 20.60 24.51
N CYS A 226 -0.14 20.06 23.59
CA CYS A 226 -0.10 20.44 22.17
C CYS A 226 -0.73 21.81 21.92
N LYS A 227 0.08 22.76 21.45
CA LYS A 227 -0.33 24.13 21.08
C LYS A 227 -1.04 24.24 19.72
N MET A 228 -1.24 23.12 19.01
CA MET A 228 -1.93 23.07 17.71
C MET A 228 -1.32 23.98 16.63
N CYS A 229 0.00 24.16 16.63
CA CYS A 229 0.72 25.05 15.71
C CYS A 229 0.75 24.61 14.24
N GLY A 230 0.34 23.38 13.92
CA GLY A 230 0.28 22.87 12.55
C GLY A 230 1.60 22.40 11.94
N ALA A 231 2.75 22.65 12.56
CA ALA A 231 4.07 22.31 12.00
C ALA A 231 4.24 20.81 11.65
N CYS A 232 3.73 19.91 12.49
CA CYS A 232 3.75 18.47 12.21
C CYS A 232 2.87 18.05 11.01
N GLN A 233 1.80 18.80 10.73
CA GLN A 233 0.92 18.58 9.59
C GLN A 233 1.57 19.07 8.29
N GLU A 234 2.32 20.17 8.33
CA GLU A 234 3.07 20.66 7.17
C GLU A 234 4.16 19.69 6.72
N GLN A 235 4.78 19.00 7.68
CA GLN A 235 5.78 17.97 7.41
C GLN A 235 5.18 16.64 6.90
N CYS A 236 3.87 16.43 7.06
CA CYS A 236 3.21 15.21 6.61
C CYS A 236 2.90 15.29 5.10
N GLU A 237 3.69 14.61 4.27
CA GLU A 237 3.48 14.56 2.81
C GLU A 237 2.11 13.97 2.40
N LEU A 238 1.49 13.17 3.29
CA LEU A 238 0.14 12.64 3.11
C LEU A 238 -0.98 13.64 3.46
N GLY A 239 -0.66 14.78 4.06
CA GLY A 239 -1.61 15.81 4.47
C GLY A 239 -2.54 15.35 5.61
N ILE A 240 -2.01 14.55 6.53
CA ILE A 240 -2.77 14.05 7.68
C ILE A 240 -2.70 15.09 8.80
N ASP A 241 -3.83 15.38 9.41
CA ASP A 241 -3.88 16.08 10.69
C ASP A 241 -3.35 15.14 11.79
N VAL A 242 -2.04 15.20 12.04
CA VAL A 242 -1.33 14.27 12.93
C VAL A 242 -1.78 14.44 14.39
N ALA A 243 -2.08 15.67 14.81
CA ALA A 243 -2.51 15.98 16.18
C ALA A 243 -3.90 15.37 16.48
N ASN A 244 -4.85 15.51 15.55
CA ASN A 244 -6.21 15.03 15.77
C ASN A 244 -6.46 13.60 15.28
N LYS A 245 -5.83 13.17 14.19
CA LYS A 245 -6.13 11.91 13.48
C LYS A 245 -4.95 10.92 13.48
N ARG A 246 -4.46 10.59 14.68
CA ARG A 246 -3.33 9.66 14.91
C ARG A 246 -3.51 8.25 14.33
N GLY A 247 -4.75 7.76 14.32
CA GLY A 247 -5.13 6.45 13.74
C GLY A 247 -5.61 6.55 12.29
N SER A 248 -5.21 7.59 11.55
CA SER A 248 -5.64 7.77 10.16
C SER A 248 -5.30 6.53 9.31
N PRO A 249 -6.26 6.01 8.52
CA PRO A 249 -6.01 4.89 7.62
C PRO A 249 -4.92 5.14 6.59
N GLU A 250 -4.53 6.41 6.35
CA GLU A 250 -3.46 6.73 5.41
C GLU A 250 -2.06 6.73 6.03
N CYS A 251 -1.93 6.86 7.35
CA CYS A 251 -0.64 7.05 8.01
C CYS A 251 0.30 5.85 7.79
N ILE A 252 1.42 6.06 7.10
CA ILE A 252 2.44 5.01 6.86
C ILE A 252 3.49 4.91 7.97
N ARG A 253 3.35 5.69 9.05
CA ARG A 253 4.28 5.70 10.20
C ARG A 253 5.74 5.93 9.77
N CYS A 254 5.93 6.92 8.92
CA CYS A 254 7.25 7.32 8.40
C CYS A 254 8.06 8.18 9.37
N THR A 255 7.45 8.61 10.49
CA THR A 255 8.03 9.47 11.55
C THR A 255 8.58 10.82 11.09
N GLN A 256 8.36 11.23 9.83
CA GLN A 256 8.79 12.54 9.33
C GLN A 256 8.20 13.69 10.15
N CYS A 257 6.95 13.55 10.62
CA CYS A 257 6.28 14.56 11.42
C CYS A 257 6.92 14.83 12.79
N PHE A 258 7.82 13.96 13.27
CA PHE A 258 8.51 14.16 14.56
C PHE A 258 9.49 15.33 14.47
N ALA A 259 10.20 15.45 13.35
CA ALA A 259 11.13 16.55 13.11
C ALA A 259 10.45 17.92 13.04
N GLY A 260 9.14 17.97 12.74
CA GLY A 260 8.36 19.20 12.71
C GLY A 260 7.74 19.58 14.06
N CYS A 261 7.78 18.71 15.07
CA CYS A 261 7.16 18.97 16.37
C CYS A 261 8.21 19.54 17.34
N GLN A 262 8.21 20.86 17.51
CA GLN A 262 9.18 21.59 18.35
C GLN A 262 9.13 21.16 19.82
N ASP A 263 7.93 20.86 20.35
CA ASP A 263 7.74 20.47 21.75
C ASP A 263 7.95 18.94 21.99
N GLU A 264 8.42 18.19 20.99
CA GLU A 264 8.68 16.73 21.06
C GLU A 264 7.52 15.87 21.60
N LEU A 265 6.29 16.34 21.40
CA LEU A 265 5.08 15.71 21.97
C LEU A 265 4.63 14.45 21.22
N LEU A 266 5.28 14.09 20.12
CA LEU A 266 4.93 12.94 19.29
C LEU A 266 5.80 11.72 19.65
N LYS A 267 5.15 10.60 19.97
CA LYS A 267 5.83 9.35 20.35
C LYS A 267 5.27 8.17 19.57
N ILE A 268 6.12 7.16 19.36
CA ILE A 268 5.66 5.85 18.89
C ILE A 268 5.04 5.13 20.09
N LYS A 269 3.82 4.64 19.91
CA LYS A 269 3.15 3.78 20.87
C LYS A 269 3.31 2.32 20.46
N VAL A 270 3.60 1.47 21.43
CA VAL A 270 3.55 0.01 21.29
C VAL A 270 2.51 -0.50 22.27
N GLY A 271 1.40 -1.03 21.76
CA GLY A 271 0.29 -1.56 22.55
C GLY A 271 -1.08 -1.31 21.91
N LEU A 272 -2.06 -2.14 22.26
CA LEU A 272 -3.42 -2.04 21.75
C LEU A 272 -4.08 -0.73 22.21
N ASN A 273 -4.69 -0.02 21.26
CA ASN A 273 -5.52 1.13 21.59
C ASN A 273 -6.91 0.65 22.01
N LEU A 274 -7.08 0.31 23.30
CA LEU A 274 -8.37 -0.14 23.85
C LEU A 274 -9.49 0.92 23.74
N ASN A 275 -9.14 2.21 23.60
CA ASN A 275 -10.13 3.26 23.33
C ASN A 275 -10.75 3.18 21.92
N ALA A 276 -10.15 2.41 21.00
CA ALA A 276 -10.75 2.15 19.68
C ALA A 276 -11.87 1.09 19.71
N LEU A 277 -11.89 0.22 20.73
CA LEU A 277 -12.94 -0.78 20.95
C LEU A 277 -14.16 -0.22 21.69
N ASN A 278 -14.00 0.92 22.38
CA ASN A 278 -15.12 1.70 22.92
C ASN A 278 -15.82 2.52 21.83
N LEU A 279 -16.48 1.83 20.89
CA LEU A 279 -17.45 2.43 19.95
C LEU A 279 -18.84 2.63 20.57
N LYS A 280 -18.99 2.47 21.89
CA LYS A 280 -20.29 2.54 22.60
C LYS A 280 -20.21 3.32 23.92
N LYS A 281 -19.78 4.59 23.87
CA LYS A 281 -20.08 5.61 24.91
C LYS A 281 -19.70 7.00 24.42
N LYS A 282 -20.43 7.51 23.42
CA LYS A 282 -20.40 8.94 23.06
C LYS A 282 -21.78 9.37 22.53
N THR A 283 -22.80 9.09 23.33
CA THR A 283 -24.19 9.57 23.19
C THR A 283 -24.76 9.84 24.58
N ASP A 284 -23.99 10.49 25.45
CA ASP A 284 -24.49 11.17 26.64
C ASP A 284 -23.43 12.20 27.01
N ASP A 285 -23.76 13.47 26.80
CA ASP A 285 -23.09 14.70 27.32
C ASP A 285 -23.60 15.96 26.58
N SER A 286 -24.52 15.81 25.61
CA SER A 286 -25.32 16.93 25.11
C SER A 286 -26.67 17.00 25.85
N LYS A 287 -26.65 17.22 27.17
CA LYS A 287 -27.82 17.64 27.97
C LYS A 287 -27.36 18.03 29.38
N ASN A 288 -26.75 19.21 29.49
CA ASN A 288 -26.85 20.08 30.66
C ASN A 288 -26.22 21.43 30.32
N PHE A 289 -26.99 22.23 29.57
CA PHE A 289 -26.87 23.68 29.60
C PHE A 289 -28.25 24.20 30.01
N LYS A 290 -28.40 24.44 31.32
CA LYS A 290 -29.45 25.28 31.89
C LYS A 290 -28.72 26.47 32.52
N MET A 291 -28.83 27.62 31.87
CA MET A 291 -29.23 28.88 32.47
C MET A 291 -29.77 29.76 31.36
#